data_AF-A0A9X6YD13-F1
#
_entry.id   AF-A0A9X6YD13-F1
#
_cell.length_a   1.000
_cell.length_b   1.000
_cell.length_c   1.000
_cell.angle_alpha   90.00
_cell.angle_beta   90.00
_cell.angle_gamma   90.00
#
_symmetry.space_group_name_H-M   'P 1'
#
loop_
_entity.id
_entity.type
_entity.pdbx_description
1 polymer ?
#
loop_
_entity_poly.entity_id
_entity_poly.type
_entity_poly.pdbx_seq_one_letter_code
_entity_poly.pdbx_strand_id
1 'polypeptide(L)'
;GGLQPMLYKDGNDMIGLTFNGEIYNYQELRKELEEKGHKFQTKSDTEVLLHAYLEWQEDCVQHLNGIFAFGIWDERFGKLMLGRDHLGVKPLFFAQRGSAILFGSELKVLLSHPFVDAEVDKEGLSEIFCLGPTRTPGHAIFKDIHEVRAGHYMTFTSNGSTTTQYWKLESKEHVDDIDTTVETIRSILQDTVKRQLIADKPVVSMLSGGLDSSGLTGLA
;
A
#
# COMPACT_ATOMS: atom_id res chain seq x y z
N GLY A 1 4.24 -12.00 8.07
CA GLY A 1 4.86 -11.63 6.78
C GLY A 1 5.25 -12.86 5.99
N GLY A 2 5.02 -12.87 4.68
CA GLY A 2 5.27 -14.02 3.80
C GLY A 2 6.62 -13.97 3.08
N LEU A 3 7.05 -15.11 2.52
CA LEU A 3 8.17 -15.17 1.58
C LEU A 3 7.83 -14.33 0.34
N GLN A 4 8.78 -13.53 -0.12
CA GLN A 4 8.60 -12.66 -1.28
C GLN A 4 9.67 -12.90 -2.36
N PRO A 5 9.30 -12.92 -3.66
CA PRO A 5 7.94 -12.81 -4.16
C PRO A 5 7.09 -14.02 -3.77
N MET A 6 5.81 -13.78 -3.45
CA MET A 6 4.84 -14.84 -3.24
C MET A 6 4.30 -15.26 -4.60
N LEU A 7 4.36 -16.56 -4.89
CA LEU A 7 3.99 -17.12 -6.18
C LEU A 7 2.72 -17.96 -6.06
N TYR A 8 1.81 -17.81 -7.01
CA TYR A 8 0.63 -18.64 -7.18
C TYR A 8 0.55 -19.16 -8.61
N LYS A 9 0.28 -20.46 -8.75
CA LYS A 9 0.19 -21.12 -10.06
C LYS A 9 -1.26 -21.41 -10.39
N ASP A 10 -1.74 -20.88 -11.51
CA ASP A 10 -3.08 -21.11 -12.07
C ASP A 10 -2.96 -21.85 -13.40
N GLY A 11 -3.06 -23.18 -13.36
CA GLY A 11 -2.78 -24.01 -14.54
C GLY A 11 -1.34 -23.88 -15.02
N ASN A 12 -1.12 -23.23 -16.16
CA ASN A 12 0.20 -22.95 -16.71
C ASN A 12 0.71 -21.54 -16.40
N ASP A 13 -0.16 -20.65 -15.94
CA ASP A 13 0.16 -19.25 -15.68
C ASP A 13 0.65 -19.06 -14.24
N MET A 14 1.56 -18.11 -14.06
CA MET A 14 2.10 -17.70 -12.77
C MET A 14 1.61 -16.30 -12.40
N ILE A 15 1.25 -16.15 -11.12
CA ILE A 15 0.97 -14.85 -10.51
C ILE A 15 2.03 -14.61 -9.43
N GLY A 16 2.70 -13.46 -9.49
CA GLY A 16 3.76 -13.09 -8.55
C GLY A 16 3.42 -11.81 -7.81
N LEU A 17 3.50 -11.85 -6.48
CA LEU A 17 3.23 -10.72 -5.58
C LEU A 17 4.47 -10.31 -4.78
N THR A 18 4.73 -9.01 -4.74
CA THR A 18 5.62 -8.35 -3.77
C THR A 18 4.82 -7.35 -2.96
N PHE A 19 5.12 -7.23 -1.66
CA PHE A 19 4.27 -6.53 -0.70
C PHE A 19 5.11 -5.88 0.41
N ASN A 20 4.92 -4.59 0.63
CA ASN A 20 5.49 -3.86 1.75
C ASN A 20 4.36 -3.23 2.54
N GLY A 21 4.19 -3.65 3.80
CA GLY A 21 3.13 -3.15 4.66
C GLY A 21 2.43 -4.24 5.42
N GLU A 22 1.20 -3.94 5.82
CA GLU A 22 0.33 -4.77 6.65
C GLU A 22 -1.13 -4.54 6.24
N ILE A 23 -1.91 -5.62 6.20
CA ILE A 23 -3.37 -5.55 6.03
C ILE A 23 -4.00 -5.81 7.39
N TYR A 24 -4.60 -4.79 7.99
CA TYR A 24 -5.18 -4.82 9.32
C TYR A 24 -6.47 -5.64 9.41
N ASN A 25 -7.24 -5.74 8.33
CA ASN A 25 -8.45 -6.57 8.25
C ASN A 25 -8.20 -7.95 7.61
N TYR A 26 -6.97 -8.46 7.64
CA TYR A 26 -6.63 -9.69 6.92
C TYR A 26 -7.38 -10.93 7.45
N GLN A 27 -7.76 -10.95 8.74
CA GLN A 27 -8.49 -12.07 9.32
C GLN A 27 -9.93 -12.13 8.82
N GLU A 28 -10.58 -10.97 8.75
CA GLU A 28 -11.93 -10.83 8.20
C GLU A 28 -11.96 -11.16 6.71
N LEU A 29 -11.02 -10.61 5.94
CA LEU A 29 -10.90 -10.89 4.50
C LEU A 29 -10.58 -12.36 4.23
N ARG A 30 -9.71 -12.98 5.04
CA ARG A 30 -9.43 -14.40 4.91
C ARG A 30 -10.69 -15.23 5.05
N LYS A 31 -11.51 -14.95 6.07
CA LYS A 31 -12.77 -15.67 6.29
C LYS A 31 -13.73 -15.50 5.11
N GLU A 32 -13.89 -14.28 4.60
CA GLU A 32 -14.71 -14.01 3.42
C GLU A 32 -14.23 -14.79 2.18
N LEU A 33 -12.91 -14.83 1.96
CA LEU A 33 -12.32 -15.57 0.84
C LEU A 33 -12.43 -17.09 1.03
N GLU A 34 -12.30 -17.60 2.25
CA GLU A 34 -12.53 -19.02 2.56
C GLU A 34 -13.99 -19.43 2.27
N GLU A 35 -14.96 -18.57 2.60
CA GLU A 35 -16.39 -18.77 2.28
C GLU A 35 -16.65 -18.78 0.76
N LYS A 36 -15.84 -18.05 0.00
CA LYS A 36 -15.83 -18.07 -1.49
C LYS A 36 -15.05 -19.24 -2.09
N GLY A 37 -14.45 -20.09 -1.26
CA GLY A 37 -13.78 -21.32 -1.68
C GLY A 37 -12.27 -21.23 -1.87
N HIS A 38 -11.65 -20.10 -1.49
CA HIS A 38 -10.20 -19.98 -1.49
C HIS A 38 -9.56 -20.84 -0.40
N LYS A 39 -8.39 -21.40 -0.71
CA LYS A 39 -7.60 -22.23 0.21
C LYS A 39 -6.25 -21.59 0.44
N PHE A 40 -5.93 -21.37 1.70
CA PHE A 40 -4.70 -20.72 2.15
C PHE A 40 -3.69 -21.74 2.68
N GLN A 41 -2.41 -21.50 2.41
CA GLN A 41 -1.27 -22.31 2.84
C GLN A 41 -0.55 -21.70 4.05
N THR A 42 -0.64 -20.39 4.22
CA THR A 42 0.00 -19.62 5.28
C THR A 42 -1.04 -18.84 6.08
N LYS A 43 -0.57 -18.13 7.11
CA LYS A 43 -1.38 -17.18 7.89
C LYS A 43 -1.02 -15.72 7.56
N SER A 44 -0.26 -15.48 6.50
CA SER A 44 0.21 -14.12 6.17
C SER A 44 -0.87 -13.32 5.47
N ASP A 45 -0.98 -12.05 5.87
CA ASP A 45 -1.63 -10.98 5.13
C ASP A 45 -1.24 -10.90 3.63
N THR A 46 0.02 -11.16 3.29
CA THR A 46 0.50 -11.23 1.89
C THR A 46 -0.29 -12.24 1.07
N GLU A 47 -0.62 -13.40 1.64
CA GLU A 47 -1.43 -14.41 0.94
C GLU A 47 -2.90 -13.98 0.85
N VAL A 48 -3.42 -13.29 1.85
CA VAL A 48 -4.76 -12.69 1.80
C VAL A 48 -4.87 -11.69 0.66
N LEU A 49 -3.86 -10.84 0.45
CA LEU A 49 -3.81 -9.93 -0.71
C LEU A 49 -3.82 -10.68 -2.04
N LEU A 50 -3.00 -11.75 -2.16
CA LEU A 50 -2.93 -12.55 -3.37
C LEU A 50 -4.29 -13.16 -3.71
N HIS A 51 -4.96 -13.75 -2.73
CA HIS A 51 -6.29 -14.34 -2.91
C HIS A 51 -7.37 -13.28 -3.16
N ALA A 52 -7.30 -12.12 -2.52
CA ALA A 52 -8.19 -10.99 -2.80
C ALA A 52 -8.05 -10.53 -4.26
N TYR A 53 -6.83 -10.46 -4.79
CA TYR A 53 -6.59 -10.17 -6.21
C TYR A 53 -7.08 -11.30 -7.13
N LEU A 54 -6.96 -12.57 -6.75
CA LEU A 54 -7.51 -13.67 -7.55
C LEU A 54 -9.03 -13.60 -7.67
N GLU A 55 -9.72 -13.19 -6.60
CA GLU A 55 -11.18 -13.06 -6.55
C GLU A 55 -11.69 -11.78 -7.24
N TRP A 56 -11.08 -10.63 -6.92
CA TRP A 56 -11.59 -9.31 -7.30
C TRP A 56 -10.69 -8.55 -8.27
N GLN A 57 -9.56 -9.11 -8.68
CA GLN A 57 -8.58 -8.46 -9.57
C GLN A 57 -8.19 -7.07 -9.02
N GLU A 58 -8.18 -6.03 -9.85
CA GLU A 58 -7.85 -4.67 -9.40
C GLU A 58 -8.78 -4.14 -8.32
N ASP A 59 -10.05 -4.58 -8.27
CA ASP A 59 -11.01 -4.12 -7.27
C ASP A 59 -10.68 -4.63 -5.86
N CYS A 60 -9.72 -5.55 -5.71
CA CYS A 60 -9.27 -6.02 -4.40
C CYS A 60 -8.86 -4.87 -3.46
N VAL A 61 -8.34 -3.75 -4.00
CA VAL A 61 -7.95 -2.57 -3.21
C VAL A 61 -9.11 -1.93 -2.44
N GLN A 62 -10.36 -2.12 -2.88
CA GLN A 62 -11.56 -1.63 -2.19
C GLN A 62 -11.85 -2.40 -0.89
N HIS A 63 -11.28 -3.60 -0.77
CA HIS A 63 -11.50 -4.48 0.38
C HIS A 63 -10.39 -4.38 1.43
N LEU A 64 -9.25 -3.79 1.10
CA LEU A 64 -8.07 -3.76 1.96
C LEU A 64 -8.16 -2.61 2.97
N ASN A 65 -8.01 -2.91 4.26
CA ASN A 65 -7.71 -1.91 5.28
C ASN A 65 -6.29 -2.15 5.78
N GLY A 66 -5.40 -1.16 5.65
CA GLY A 66 -4.00 -1.33 5.98
C GLY A 66 -3.12 -0.19 5.49
N ILE A 67 -1.82 -0.32 5.79
CA ILE A 67 -0.75 0.48 5.19
C ILE A 67 0.01 -0.43 4.24
N PHE A 68 0.06 -0.13 2.95
CA PHE A 68 0.56 -1.07 1.98
C PHE A 68 1.07 -0.41 0.70
N ALA A 69 2.05 -1.09 0.11
CA ALA A 69 2.51 -0.91 -1.25
C ALA A 69 2.73 -2.31 -1.83
N PHE A 70 2.25 -2.58 -3.05
CA PHE A 70 2.42 -3.89 -3.68
C PHE A 70 2.70 -3.80 -5.17
N GLY A 71 3.29 -4.88 -5.69
CA GLY A 71 3.38 -5.17 -7.12
C GLY A 71 2.90 -6.59 -7.39
N ILE A 72 1.90 -6.73 -8.27
CA ILE A 72 1.33 -8.01 -8.70
C ILE A 72 1.54 -8.16 -10.20
N TRP A 73 2.31 -9.16 -10.62
CA TRP A 73 2.38 -9.60 -12.01
C TRP A 73 1.42 -10.77 -12.21
N ASP A 74 0.52 -10.65 -13.18
CA ASP A 74 -0.44 -11.68 -13.56
C ASP A 74 -0.24 -12.09 -15.01
N GLU A 75 0.35 -13.27 -15.22
CA GLU A 75 0.64 -13.80 -16.56
C GLU A 75 -0.61 -14.06 -17.38
N ARG A 76 -1.75 -14.37 -16.74
CA ARG A 76 -3.02 -14.65 -17.43
C ARG A 76 -3.48 -13.46 -18.28
N PHE A 77 -3.10 -12.25 -17.86
CA PHE A 77 -3.43 -11.00 -18.54
C PHE A 77 -2.21 -10.26 -19.09
N GLY A 78 -0.98 -10.75 -18.84
CA GLY A 78 0.25 -10.02 -19.15
C GLY A 78 0.28 -8.62 -18.51
N LYS A 79 -0.12 -8.53 -17.24
CA LYS A 79 -0.43 -7.27 -16.55
C LYS A 79 0.36 -7.14 -15.24
N LEU A 80 1.04 -6.01 -15.06
CA LEU A 80 1.61 -5.60 -13.77
C LEU A 80 0.67 -4.59 -13.11
N MET A 81 0.26 -4.82 -11.87
CA MET A 81 -0.45 -3.86 -11.03
C MET A 81 0.45 -3.37 -9.90
N LEU A 82 0.65 -2.06 -9.79
CA LEU A 82 1.33 -1.41 -8.68
C LEU A 82 0.30 -0.63 -7.85
N GLY A 83 0.13 -0.93 -6.56
CA GLY A 83 -0.89 -0.31 -5.71
C GLY A 83 -0.32 0.26 -4.41
N ARG A 84 -0.92 1.36 -3.92
CA ARG A 84 -0.60 1.96 -2.61
C ARG A 84 -1.84 2.23 -1.79
N ASP A 85 -1.69 2.16 -0.47
CA ASP A 85 -2.76 2.43 0.49
C ASP A 85 -3.33 3.84 0.39
N HIS A 86 -4.49 3.99 1.02
CA HIS A 86 -5.32 5.19 1.11
C HIS A 86 -4.54 6.47 1.34
N LEU A 87 -3.60 6.46 2.28
CA LEU A 87 -2.81 7.63 2.67
C LEU A 87 -1.37 7.59 2.13
N GLY A 88 -1.00 6.53 1.41
CA GLY A 88 0.34 6.33 0.88
C GLY A 88 1.38 6.22 2.00
N VAL A 89 1.08 5.53 3.09
CA VAL A 89 2.03 5.37 4.20
C VAL A 89 3.28 4.62 3.74
N LYS A 90 3.11 3.58 2.90
CA LYS A 90 4.24 2.83 2.33
C LYS A 90 4.64 3.43 0.98
N PRO A 91 5.90 3.87 0.79
CA PRO A 91 6.38 4.37 -0.51
C PRO A 91 6.38 3.26 -1.57
N LEU A 92 6.14 3.67 -2.82
CA LEU A 92 6.27 2.82 -4.01
C LEU A 92 6.69 3.68 -5.20
N PHE A 93 7.94 3.54 -5.59
CA PHE A 93 8.52 4.24 -6.73
C PHE A 93 8.61 3.31 -7.93
N PHE A 94 8.53 3.88 -9.12
CA PHE A 94 8.72 3.15 -10.36
C PHE A 94 9.43 3.99 -11.42
N ALA A 95 10.06 3.30 -12.37
CA ALA A 95 10.67 3.87 -13.54
C ALA A 95 10.38 2.97 -14.75
N GLN A 96 9.96 3.58 -15.86
CA GLN A 96 9.75 2.86 -17.11
C GLN A 96 10.97 3.03 -18.03
N ARG A 97 11.49 1.92 -18.55
CA ARG A 97 12.60 1.88 -19.51
C ARG A 97 12.23 0.97 -20.68
N GLY A 98 11.69 1.57 -21.75
CA GLY A 98 11.09 0.82 -22.85
C GLY A 98 9.88 0.01 -22.36
N SER A 99 9.92 -1.31 -22.54
CA SER A 99 8.90 -2.25 -22.04
C SER A 99 9.13 -2.71 -20.59
N ALA A 100 10.28 -2.38 -19.99
CA ALA A 100 10.58 -2.77 -18.62
C ALA A 100 10.00 -1.76 -17.62
N ILE A 101 9.34 -2.30 -16.58
CA ILE A 101 8.91 -1.53 -15.42
C ILE A 101 9.78 -1.94 -14.23
N LEU A 102 10.56 -0.99 -13.74
CA LEU A 102 11.35 -1.13 -12.51
C LEU A 102 10.53 -0.50 -11.39
N PHE A 103 10.44 -1.15 -10.23
CA PHE A 103 9.72 -0.61 -9.08
C PHE A 103 10.33 -1.06 -7.76
N GLY A 104 10.06 -0.30 -6.69
CA GLY A 104 10.50 -0.62 -5.35
C GLY A 104 10.01 0.39 -4.33
N SER A 105 9.98 0.01 -3.06
CA SER A 105 9.58 0.91 -1.96
C SER A 105 10.67 1.91 -1.57
N GLU A 106 11.88 1.79 -2.12
CA GLU A 106 12.97 2.73 -1.88
C GLU A 106 13.65 3.10 -3.19
N LEU A 107 13.97 4.40 -3.36
CA LEU A 107 14.63 4.91 -4.57
C LEU A 107 15.95 4.18 -4.87
N LYS A 108 16.72 3.79 -3.85
CA LYS A 108 17.99 3.07 -4.00
C LYS A 108 17.85 1.75 -4.78
N VAL A 109 16.68 1.12 -4.73
CA VAL A 109 16.41 -0.12 -5.49
C VAL A 109 16.43 0.18 -6.99
N LEU A 110 15.77 1.26 -7.40
CA LEU A 110 15.75 1.69 -8.80
C LEU A 110 17.12 2.15 -9.27
N LEU A 111 17.81 2.97 -8.46
CA LEU A 111 19.15 3.50 -8.77
C LEU A 111 20.24 2.42 -8.84
N SER A 112 19.98 1.23 -8.32
CA SER A 112 20.89 0.09 -8.45
C SER A 112 20.80 -0.58 -9.83
N HIS A 113 19.79 -0.25 -10.64
CA HIS A 113 19.60 -0.83 -11.97
C HIS A 113 20.42 -0.06 -13.03
N PRO A 114 21.17 -0.74 -13.92
CA PRO A 114 22.04 -0.08 -14.92
C PRO A 114 21.36 0.85 -15.93
N PHE A 115 20.03 0.84 -15.99
CA PHE A 115 19.23 1.69 -16.88
C PHE A 115 18.60 2.89 -16.17
N VAL A 116 18.96 3.12 -14.90
CA VAL A 116 18.47 4.25 -14.12
C VAL A 116 19.68 5.07 -13.68
N ASP A 117 19.81 6.27 -14.25
CA ASP A 117 20.84 7.22 -13.85
C ASP A 117 20.42 7.98 -12.60
N ALA A 118 21.37 8.27 -11.72
CA ALA A 118 21.19 9.13 -10.56
C ALA A 118 21.24 10.62 -10.97
N GLU A 119 20.33 11.03 -11.85
CA GLU A 119 20.20 12.40 -12.34
C GLU A 119 19.10 13.15 -11.56
N VAL A 120 19.38 14.37 -11.14
CA VAL A 120 18.40 15.28 -10.52
C VAL A 120 18.23 16.48 -11.44
N ASP A 121 17.01 16.69 -11.93
CA ASP A 121 16.64 17.82 -12.79
C ASP A 121 16.09 19.00 -11.97
N LYS A 122 15.59 20.03 -12.66
CA LYS A 122 15.06 21.23 -12.01
C LYS A 122 13.87 20.91 -11.11
N GLU A 123 13.03 19.98 -11.52
CA GLU A 123 11.89 19.46 -10.79
C GLU A 123 12.35 18.76 -9.52
N GLY A 124 13.32 17.85 -9.62
CA GLY A 124 13.92 17.17 -8.47
C GLY A 124 14.59 18.12 -7.46
N LEU A 125 15.28 19.17 -7.94
CA LEU A 125 15.81 20.22 -7.07
C LEU A 125 14.68 21.01 -6.38
N SER A 126 13.56 21.24 -7.06
CA SER A 126 12.40 21.93 -6.49
C SER A 126 11.73 21.08 -5.40
N GLU A 127 11.62 19.76 -5.60
CA GLU A 127 11.13 18.83 -4.57
C GLU A 127 11.99 18.91 -3.29
N ILE A 128 13.31 18.98 -3.44
CA ILE A 128 14.24 19.09 -2.30
C ILE A 128 14.10 20.46 -1.62
N PHE A 129 14.23 21.56 -2.36
CA PHE A 129 14.40 22.89 -1.78
C PHE A 129 13.09 23.60 -1.42
N CYS A 130 11.99 23.29 -2.09
CA CYS A 130 10.71 23.96 -1.87
C CYS A 130 9.75 23.15 -1.01
N LEU A 131 9.79 21.81 -1.09
CA LEU A 131 8.81 20.94 -0.42
C LEU A 131 9.42 20.08 0.70
N GLY A 132 10.75 19.90 0.73
CA GLY A 132 11.42 19.05 1.71
C GLY A 132 11.00 19.38 3.15
N PRO A 133 10.56 18.40 3.96
CA PRO A 133 10.66 16.95 3.76
C PRO A 133 9.48 16.29 2.99
N THR A 134 8.49 17.05 2.57
CA THR A 134 7.34 16.56 1.79
C THR A 134 7.68 16.44 0.30
N ARG A 135 6.84 15.72 -0.46
CA ARG A 135 6.96 15.57 -1.92
C ARG A 135 5.63 15.86 -2.59
N THR A 136 5.68 16.38 -3.81
CA THR A 136 4.51 16.45 -4.67
C THR A 136 3.98 15.03 -4.95
N PRO A 137 2.69 14.74 -4.73
CA PRO A 137 2.14 13.41 -4.98
C PRO A 137 2.37 12.96 -6.43
N GLY A 138 3.07 11.84 -6.61
CA GLY A 138 3.39 11.29 -7.92
C GLY A 138 4.86 11.53 -8.35
N HIS A 139 5.56 12.43 -7.68
CA HIS A 139 6.91 12.84 -8.05
C HIS A 139 7.97 12.14 -7.20
N ALA A 140 9.14 11.91 -7.80
CA ALA A 140 10.36 11.56 -7.08
C ALA A 140 11.42 12.65 -7.31
N ILE A 141 12.52 12.53 -6.56
CA ILE A 141 13.66 13.47 -6.65
C ILE A 141 14.51 13.21 -7.90
N PHE A 142 14.62 11.96 -8.32
CA PHE A 142 15.42 11.59 -9.48
C PHE A 142 14.59 11.64 -10.75
N LYS A 143 15.21 12.14 -11.81
CA LYS A 143 14.63 12.25 -13.13
C LYS A 143 14.15 10.90 -13.64
N ASP A 144 13.00 10.90 -14.33
CA ASP A 144 12.36 9.70 -14.90
C ASP A 144 12.03 8.60 -13.87
N ILE A 145 12.00 8.94 -12.58
CA ILE A 145 11.45 8.14 -11.49
C ILE A 145 10.18 8.81 -10.98
N HIS A 146 9.15 8.02 -10.77
CA HIS A 146 7.85 8.48 -10.31
C HIS A 146 7.43 7.71 -9.07
N GLU A 147 6.48 8.27 -8.31
CA GLU A 147 5.89 7.61 -7.15
C GLU A 147 4.43 7.24 -7.48
N VAL A 148 3.98 6.04 -7.14
CA VAL A 148 2.54 5.73 -7.22
C VAL A 148 1.83 6.64 -6.20
N ARG A 149 0.72 7.27 -6.57
CA ARG A 149 -0.01 8.18 -5.66
C ARG A 149 -0.73 7.41 -4.56
N ALA A 150 -0.92 8.04 -3.40
CA ALA A 150 -1.76 7.52 -2.32
C ALA A 150 -3.20 7.29 -2.80
N GLY A 151 -3.83 6.18 -2.41
CA GLY A 151 -5.19 5.82 -2.83
C GLY A 151 -5.33 5.54 -4.33
N HIS A 152 -4.22 5.19 -4.99
CA HIS A 152 -4.19 4.84 -6.41
C HIS A 152 -3.55 3.47 -6.63
N TYR A 153 -3.91 2.86 -7.75
CA TYR A 153 -3.12 1.82 -8.37
C TYR A 153 -2.82 2.19 -9.83
N MET A 154 -1.75 1.62 -10.36
CA MET A 154 -1.38 1.70 -11.76
C MET A 154 -1.35 0.30 -12.35
N THR A 155 -1.85 0.14 -13.58
CA THR A 155 -1.67 -1.10 -14.34
C THR A 155 -0.78 -0.85 -15.54
N PHE A 156 0.07 -1.80 -15.87
CA PHE A 156 0.96 -1.78 -17.02
C PHE A 156 0.72 -3.04 -17.85
N THR A 157 0.50 -2.84 -19.14
CA THR A 157 0.29 -3.89 -20.15
C THR A 157 1.13 -3.60 -21.38
N SER A 158 1.16 -4.53 -22.35
CA SER A 158 1.79 -4.28 -23.65
C SER A 158 1.18 -3.10 -24.43
N ASN A 159 -0.08 -2.75 -24.13
CA ASN A 159 -0.80 -1.65 -24.79
C ASN A 159 -0.59 -0.29 -24.11
N GLY A 160 0.11 -0.26 -22.97
CA GLY A 160 0.36 0.96 -22.20
C GLY A 160 0.01 0.82 -20.72
N SER A 161 -0.05 1.96 -20.04
CA SER A 161 -0.34 2.04 -18.61
C SER A 161 -1.58 2.88 -18.31
N THR A 162 -2.27 2.53 -17.23
CA THR A 162 -3.40 3.30 -16.71
C THR A 162 -3.20 3.57 -15.22
N THR A 163 -3.79 4.65 -14.73
CA THR A 163 -3.78 5.03 -13.32
C THR A 163 -5.22 5.20 -12.86
N THR A 164 -5.58 4.52 -11.77
CA THR A 164 -6.92 4.59 -11.18
C THR A 164 -6.83 5.08 -9.77
N GLN A 165 -7.58 6.15 -9.47
CA GLN A 165 -7.84 6.55 -8.09
C GLN A 165 -8.97 5.69 -7.54
N TYR A 166 -8.65 4.82 -6.57
CA TYR A 166 -9.66 3.98 -5.94
C TYR A 166 -10.16 4.59 -4.62
N TRP A 167 -9.40 5.53 -4.04
CA TRP A 167 -9.77 6.22 -2.82
C TRP A 167 -9.41 7.71 -2.84
N LYS A 168 -10.25 8.52 -2.19
CA LYS A 168 -10.02 9.94 -1.93
C LYS A 168 -10.66 10.31 -0.60
N LEU A 169 -9.99 11.16 0.18
CA LEU A 169 -10.61 11.79 1.35
C LEU A 169 -11.74 12.73 0.91
N GLU A 170 -12.95 12.47 1.38
CA GLU A 170 -14.10 13.34 1.19
C GLU A 170 -14.40 14.09 2.49
N SER A 171 -14.40 15.42 2.43
CA SER A 171 -14.86 16.25 3.54
C SER A 171 -16.38 16.37 3.47
N LYS A 172 -17.05 16.06 4.58
CA LYS A 172 -18.50 16.18 4.75
C LYS A 172 -18.78 17.11 5.93
N GLU A 173 -19.96 17.72 5.93
CA GLU A 173 -20.42 18.52 7.06
C GLU A 173 -20.50 17.65 8.32
N HIS A 174 -19.98 18.15 9.43
CA HIS A 174 -20.04 17.48 10.72
C HIS A 174 -21.35 17.86 11.42
N VAL A 175 -22.24 16.87 11.59
CA VAL A 175 -23.60 17.08 12.11
C VAL A 175 -23.81 16.52 13.53
N ASP A 176 -22.82 15.81 14.06
CA ASP A 176 -22.91 15.18 15.37
C ASP A 176 -22.80 16.22 16.50
N ASP A 177 -23.54 15.99 17.58
CA ASP A 177 -23.33 16.74 18.83
C ASP A 177 -22.01 16.36 19.51
N ILE A 178 -21.66 17.08 20.58
CA ILE A 178 -20.38 16.90 21.29
C ILE A 178 -20.25 15.48 21.85
N ASP A 179 -21.30 14.94 22.47
CA ASP A 179 -21.25 13.64 23.13
C ASP A 179 -21.08 12.51 22.10
N THR A 180 -21.81 12.60 20.99
CA THR A 180 -21.70 11.69 19.84
C THR A 180 -20.31 11.77 19.22
N THR A 181 -19.78 12.98 19.03
CA THR A 181 -18.44 13.19 18.47
C THR A 181 -17.37 12.54 19.34
N VAL A 182 -17.44 12.73 20.66
CA VAL A 182 -16.49 12.16 21.62
C VAL A 182 -16.53 10.63 21.58
N GLU A 183 -17.72 10.03 21.55
CA GLU A 183 -17.86 8.58 21.51
C GLU A 183 -17.39 7.99 20.19
N THR A 184 -17.72 8.63 19.05
CA THR A 184 -17.26 8.22 17.72
C THR A 184 -15.72 8.23 17.63
N ILE A 185 -15.07 9.31 18.06
CA ILE A 185 -13.62 9.40 18.06
C ILE A 185 -13.00 8.33 18.96
N ARG A 186 -13.54 8.13 20.16
CA ARG A 186 -13.06 7.10 21.09
C ARG A 186 -13.17 5.70 20.49
N SER A 187 -14.30 5.38 19.88
CA SER A 187 -14.56 4.08 19.25
C SER A 187 -13.59 3.81 18.09
N ILE A 188 -13.41 4.78 17.20
CA ILE A 188 -12.46 4.68 16.07
C ILE A 188 -11.03 4.49 16.58
N LEU A 189 -10.62 5.24 17.61
CA LEU A 189 -9.28 5.15 18.16
C LEU A 189 -9.03 3.80 18.85
N GLN A 190 -10.01 3.29 19.61
CA GLN A 190 -9.95 1.97 20.23
C GLN A 190 -9.88 0.84 19.21
N ASP A 191 -10.70 0.89 18.15
CA ASP A 191 -10.66 -0.11 17.07
C ASP A 191 -9.31 -0.06 16.35
N THR A 192 -8.80 1.13 16.05
CA THR A 192 -7.49 1.32 15.39
C THR A 192 -6.35 0.74 16.22
N VAL A 193 -6.28 1.06 17.52
CA VAL A 193 -5.26 0.53 18.43
C VAL A 193 -5.35 -0.99 18.48
N LYS A 194 -6.56 -1.55 18.68
CA LYS A 194 -6.75 -2.99 18.74
C LYS A 194 -6.26 -3.71 17.48
N ARG A 195 -6.51 -3.16 16.29
CA ARG A 195 -6.07 -3.73 15.01
C ARG A 195 -4.55 -3.66 14.83
N GLN A 196 -3.92 -2.55 15.24
CA GLN A 196 -2.47 -2.35 15.08
C GLN A 196 -1.62 -3.05 16.16
N LEU A 197 -2.24 -3.52 17.25
CA LEU A 197 -1.55 -4.34 18.26
C LEU A 197 -1.43 -5.83 17.87
N ILE A 198 -2.07 -6.26 16.78
CA ILE A 198 -1.94 -7.64 16.27
C ILE A 198 -0.58 -7.77 15.59
N ALA A 199 0.43 -8.26 16.32
CA ALA A 199 1.79 -8.41 15.81
C ALA A 199 2.38 -9.79 16.14
N ASP A 200 3.16 -10.33 15.19
CA ASP A 200 3.96 -11.55 15.39
C ASP A 200 5.18 -11.32 16.31
N LYS A 201 5.45 -10.06 16.69
CA LYS A 201 6.60 -9.62 17.49
C LYS A 201 6.18 -8.68 18.62
N PRO A 202 7.01 -8.50 19.66
CA PRO A 202 6.72 -7.55 20.73
C PRO A 202 6.44 -6.15 20.18
N VAL A 203 5.31 -5.58 20.60
CA VAL A 203 4.91 -4.22 20.24
C VAL A 203 5.58 -3.23 21.18
N VAL A 204 6.05 -2.12 20.62
CA VAL A 204 6.63 -1.00 21.38
C VAL A 204 5.81 0.25 21.08
N SER A 205 5.47 1.02 22.12
CA SER A 205 4.83 2.32 21.99
C SER A 205 5.86 3.43 22.16
N MET A 206 5.86 4.43 21.28
CA MET A 206 6.71 5.62 21.41
C MET A 206 5.99 6.66 22.25
N LEU A 207 6.41 6.80 23.51
CA LEU A 207 5.82 7.75 24.45
C LEU A 207 6.49 9.12 24.35
N SER A 208 5.66 10.17 24.29
CA SER A 208 6.07 11.55 24.56
C SER A 208 5.16 12.15 25.64
N GLY A 209 5.50 13.34 26.16
CA GLY A 209 4.63 14.07 27.10
C GLY A 209 3.37 14.68 26.46
N GLY A 210 3.15 14.47 25.15
CA GLY A 210 1.99 14.97 24.43
C GLY A 210 0.72 14.13 24.64
N LEU A 211 -0.43 14.75 24.35
CA LEU A 211 -1.75 14.13 24.43
C LEU A 211 -1.86 12.90 23.53
N ASP A 212 -1.38 12.97 22.29
CA ASP A 212 -1.57 11.93 21.28
C ASP A 212 -0.88 10.62 21.67
N SER A 213 0.42 10.67 21.96
CA SER A 213 1.17 9.49 22.39
C SER A 213 0.67 8.96 23.73
N SER A 214 0.27 9.84 24.66
CA SER A 214 -0.26 9.42 25.95
C SER A 214 -1.63 8.75 25.82
N GLY A 215 -2.48 9.25 24.91
CA GLY A 215 -3.77 8.66 24.58
C GLY A 215 -3.63 7.29 23.92
N LEU A 216 -2.72 7.17 22.94
CA LEU A 216 -2.42 5.88 22.30
C LEU A 216 -1.85 4.86 23.30
N THR A 217 -0.88 5.25 24.13
CA THR A 217 -0.33 4.36 25.17
C THR A 217 -1.38 4.02 26.25
N GLY A 218 -2.28 4.94 26.59
CA GLY A 218 -3.35 4.67 27.55
C GLY A 218 -4.43 3.70 27.05
N LEU A 219 -4.56 3.56 25.73
CA LEU A 219 -5.50 2.63 25.09
C LEU A 219 -4.86 1.28 24.74
N ALA A 220 -3.53 1.23 24.61
CA ALA A 220 -2.77 0.04 24.25
C ALA A 220 -2.50 -0.87 25.45
#